data_AF-A0A7C5TUP3-F1
#
_entry.id   AF-A0A7C5TUP3-F1
#
_cell.length_a   1.000
_cell.length_b   1.000
_cell.length_c   1.000
_cell.angle_alpha   90.00
_cell.angle_beta   90.00
_cell.angle_gamma   90.00
#
_symmetry.space_group_name_H-M   'P 1'
#
loop_
_entity.id
_entity.type
_entity.pdbx_description
1 polymer ?
#
loop_
_entity_poly.entity_id
_entity_poly.type
_entity_poly.pdbx_seq_one_letter_code
_entity_poly.pdbx_strand_id
1 'polypeptide(L)'
;MKGTVDLVMRKFVKEDYQKTVAKRLCLEPEEVKEILVVAAALHDIGKAARIYQCRFSHDCEEIASTIRSKNRCMKSFYMHEILSSGSAWAYAMKRGWIKNDVLSGRWKTFLLIFSILNHMHSMRDYGDLLDICSSAYGGKGCGDKIYREILKELHIDKNEKMLRPVGVELLSQELVKHIGEWGFNIESSREIILASANRDMISKAIDFVNNFLSGESISIHSRALEINCGERRTKRSLWKLYTLIQAPLVVADICDSFEKRSKDRENKHRRAFINDLCYSW
;
A
#
# COMPACT_ATOMS: atom_id res chain seq x y z
N MET A 1 -10.48 1.29 5.24
CA MET A 1 -9.71 1.04 6.47
C MET A 1 -10.40 0.00 7.36
N LYS A 2 -11.49 0.33 8.06
CA LYS A 2 -12.12 -0.57 9.06
C LYS A 2 -12.34 -2.02 8.60
N GLY A 3 -13.13 -2.24 7.53
CA GLY A 3 -13.52 -3.60 7.13
C GLY A 3 -12.35 -4.49 6.66
N THR A 4 -11.38 -3.95 5.91
CA THR A 4 -10.18 -4.70 5.50
C THR A 4 -9.33 -5.11 6.69
N VAL A 5 -9.11 -4.21 7.66
CA VAL A 5 -8.33 -4.52 8.88
C VAL A 5 -9.05 -5.59 9.71
N ASP A 6 -10.36 -5.45 9.91
CA ASP A 6 -11.17 -6.43 10.64
C ASP A 6 -11.09 -7.82 9.99
N LEU A 7 -11.12 -7.89 8.65
CA LEU A 7 -10.96 -9.12 7.89
C LEU A 7 -9.56 -9.73 8.03
N VAL A 8 -8.50 -8.91 7.95
CA VAL A 8 -7.12 -9.38 8.19
C VAL A 8 -6.99 -9.97 9.58
N MET A 9 -7.49 -9.27 10.59
CA MET A 9 -7.46 -9.72 11.98
C MET A 9 -8.23 -11.03 12.16
N ARG A 10 -9.45 -11.10 11.65
CA ARG A 10 -10.35 -12.25 11.83
C ARG A 10 -9.90 -13.49 11.07
N LYS A 11 -9.45 -13.36 9.81
CA LYS A 11 -9.16 -14.50 8.93
C LYS A 11 -7.71 -14.97 8.94
N PHE A 12 -6.77 -14.08 9.27
CA PHE A 12 -5.35 -14.41 9.20
C PHE A 12 -4.71 -14.38 10.58
N VAL A 13 -4.83 -13.25 11.30
CA VAL A 13 -4.13 -13.09 12.59
C VAL A 13 -4.67 -14.04 13.66
N LYS A 14 -6.01 -14.21 13.71
CA LYS A 14 -6.66 -15.14 14.65
C LYS A 14 -6.31 -16.61 14.41
N GLU A 15 -6.04 -16.97 13.17
CA GLU A 15 -5.69 -18.33 12.73
C GLU A 15 -4.17 -18.59 12.76
N ASP A 16 -3.42 -17.78 13.51
CA ASP A 16 -1.97 -17.92 13.68
C ASP A 16 -1.15 -17.86 12.37
N TYR A 17 -1.71 -17.29 11.31
CA TYR A 17 -1.06 -17.14 9.99
C TYR A 17 0.30 -16.44 10.11
N GLN A 18 0.37 -15.39 10.91
CA GLN A 18 1.57 -14.61 11.21
C GLN A 18 2.69 -15.48 11.79
N LYS A 19 2.40 -16.53 12.57
CA LYS A 19 3.42 -17.45 13.12
C LYS A 19 4.04 -18.30 12.02
N THR A 20 3.23 -18.76 11.07
CA THR A 20 3.71 -19.54 9.92
C THR A 20 4.54 -18.68 8.99
N VAL A 21 4.07 -17.46 8.69
CA VAL A 21 4.76 -16.51 7.82
C VAL A 21 6.06 -15.99 8.46
N ALA A 22 6.06 -15.71 9.76
CA ALA A 22 7.23 -15.31 10.53
C ALA A 22 8.42 -16.25 10.32
N LYS A 23 8.19 -17.57 10.45
CA LYS A 23 9.23 -18.59 10.20
C LYS A 23 9.79 -18.54 8.77
N ARG A 24 8.95 -18.21 7.79
CA ARG A 24 9.35 -18.17 6.36
C ARG A 24 10.02 -16.86 5.97
N LEU A 25 9.70 -15.77 6.67
CA LEU A 25 10.27 -14.43 6.45
C LEU A 25 11.42 -14.08 7.39
N CYS A 26 11.64 -14.91 8.42
CA CYS A 26 12.62 -14.70 9.49
C CYS A 26 12.42 -13.34 10.18
N LEU A 27 11.16 -13.13 10.54
CA LEU A 27 10.66 -12.01 11.30
C LEU A 27 9.97 -12.57 12.55
N GLU A 28 9.77 -11.73 13.55
CA GLU A 28 8.93 -12.11 14.68
C GLU A 28 7.44 -12.14 14.26
N PRO A 29 6.61 -13.03 14.85
CA PRO A 29 5.18 -13.07 14.57
C PRO A 29 4.47 -11.72 14.74
N GLU A 30 4.90 -10.93 15.72
CA GLU A 30 4.34 -9.59 15.95
C GLU A 30 4.73 -8.60 14.85
N GLU A 31 5.94 -8.71 14.29
CA GLU A 31 6.34 -7.87 13.16
C GLU A 31 5.53 -8.20 11.89
N VAL A 32 5.23 -9.48 11.67
CA VAL A 32 4.35 -9.89 10.56
C VAL A 32 2.93 -9.39 10.77
N LYS A 33 2.38 -9.54 11.98
CA LYS A 33 1.07 -8.99 12.34
C LYS A 33 1.03 -7.48 12.08
N GLU A 34 2.03 -6.74 12.53
CA GLU A 34 2.16 -5.30 12.33
C GLU A 34 2.13 -4.94 10.83
N ILE A 35 2.92 -5.62 10.00
CA ILE A 35 2.91 -5.38 8.55
C ILE A 35 1.52 -5.62 7.96
N LEU A 36 0.86 -6.73 8.30
CA LEU A 36 -0.45 -7.09 7.75
C LEU A 36 -1.52 -6.06 8.11
N VAL A 37 -1.58 -5.66 9.38
CA VAL A 37 -2.57 -4.69 9.88
C VAL A 37 -2.31 -3.30 9.29
N VAL A 38 -1.05 -2.85 9.29
CA VAL A 38 -0.69 -1.52 8.76
C VAL A 38 -0.92 -1.46 7.26
N ALA A 39 -0.59 -2.52 6.50
CA ALA A 39 -0.89 -2.59 5.08
C ALA A 39 -2.41 -2.51 4.82
N ALA A 40 -3.21 -3.25 5.59
CA ALA A 40 -4.68 -3.20 5.50
C ALA A 40 -5.24 -1.82 5.87
N ALA A 41 -4.66 -1.14 6.85
CA ALA A 41 -5.08 0.20 7.24
C ALA A 41 -4.72 1.24 6.17
N LEU A 42 -3.54 1.15 5.56
CA LEU A 42 -2.99 2.21 4.71
C LEU A 42 -3.17 1.98 3.20
N HIS A 43 -3.42 0.77 2.71
CA HIS A 43 -3.44 0.51 1.25
C HIS A 43 -4.33 1.46 0.44
N ASP A 44 -5.45 1.84 1.05
CA ASP A 44 -6.48 2.70 0.47
C ASP A 44 -6.42 4.16 0.90
N ILE A 45 -5.46 4.57 1.74
CA ILE A 45 -5.45 5.93 2.30
C ILE A 45 -5.30 7.00 1.21
N GLY A 46 -4.61 6.68 0.11
CA GLY A 46 -4.52 7.54 -1.06
C GLY A 46 -5.87 7.87 -1.71
N LYS A 47 -6.91 7.05 -1.48
CA LYS A 47 -8.28 7.35 -1.93
C LYS A 47 -8.85 8.58 -1.24
N ALA A 48 -8.34 8.96 -0.06
CA ALA A 48 -8.79 10.15 0.66
C ALA A 48 -8.37 11.47 0.00
N ALA A 49 -7.45 11.44 -0.99
CA ALA A 49 -7.06 12.62 -1.73
C ALA A 49 -8.28 13.39 -2.28
N ARG A 50 -8.27 14.72 -2.15
CA ARG A 50 -9.39 15.60 -2.55
C ARG A 50 -9.84 15.36 -3.98
N ILE A 51 -8.92 15.04 -4.88
CA ILE A 51 -9.19 14.68 -6.26
C ILE A 51 -10.19 13.52 -6.41
N TYR A 52 -10.13 12.51 -5.54
CA TYR A 52 -11.06 11.38 -5.55
C TYR A 52 -12.31 11.65 -4.74
N GLN A 53 -12.21 12.45 -3.68
CA GLN A 53 -13.33 12.71 -2.78
C GLN A 53 -14.31 13.76 -3.32
N CYS A 54 -13.84 14.71 -4.13
CA CYS A 54 -14.66 15.76 -4.71
C CYS A 54 -15.80 15.27 -5.61
N ARG A 55 -15.80 14.00 -6.05
CA ARG A 55 -16.93 13.42 -6.78
C ARG A 55 -18.15 13.11 -5.90
N PHE A 56 -17.96 13.06 -4.58
CA PHE A 56 -18.99 12.72 -3.60
C PHE A 56 -19.50 13.95 -2.83
N SER A 57 -18.98 15.15 -3.12
CA SER A 57 -19.39 16.40 -2.47
C SER A 57 -19.80 17.45 -3.50
N HIS A 58 -20.84 18.21 -3.18
CA HIS A 58 -21.30 19.37 -3.94
C HIS A 58 -20.37 20.59 -3.79
N ASP A 59 -19.54 20.64 -2.74
CA ASP A 59 -18.65 21.78 -2.42
C ASP A 59 -17.40 21.86 -3.33
N CYS A 60 -17.34 21.01 -4.35
CA CYS A 60 -16.23 20.92 -5.27
C CYS A 60 -16.63 21.34 -6.70
N GLU A 61 -17.63 22.20 -6.93
CA GLU A 61 -18.06 22.59 -8.30
C GLU A 61 -16.91 23.09 -9.20
N GLU A 62 -16.01 23.89 -8.65
CA GLU A 62 -14.81 24.42 -9.35
C GLU A 62 -13.83 23.30 -9.75
N ILE A 63 -13.73 22.27 -8.93
CA ILE A 63 -12.93 21.08 -9.19
C ILE A 63 -13.69 20.15 -10.14
N ALA A 64 -15.00 19.99 -9.96
CA ALA A 64 -15.86 19.12 -10.74
C ALA A 64 -15.96 19.55 -12.21
N SER A 65 -15.89 20.84 -12.53
CA SER A 65 -15.83 21.35 -13.92
C SER A 65 -14.53 20.95 -14.63
N THR A 66 -13.40 20.98 -13.92
CA THR A 66 -12.08 20.51 -14.39
C THR A 66 -12.07 18.99 -14.56
N ILE A 67 -12.75 18.25 -13.67
CA ILE A 67 -12.81 16.77 -13.67
C ILE A 67 -13.75 16.22 -14.76
N ARG A 68 -14.93 16.83 -14.94
CA ARG A 68 -16.01 16.30 -15.82
C ARG A 68 -15.67 16.37 -17.30
N SER A 69 -14.83 17.31 -17.72
CA SER A 69 -14.56 17.56 -19.15
C SER A 69 -13.50 16.65 -19.77
N LYS A 70 -12.71 15.88 -18.99
CA LYS A 70 -11.55 15.15 -19.53
C LYS A 70 -11.30 13.71 -19.05
N ASN A 71 -11.98 13.15 -18.02
CA ASN A 71 -11.34 12.03 -17.31
C ASN A 71 -12.13 10.73 -17.08
N ARG A 72 -11.62 9.63 -17.65
CA ARG A 72 -12.01 8.25 -17.32
C ARG A 72 -11.26 7.74 -16.07
N CYS A 73 -9.99 8.13 -15.90
CA CYS A 73 -9.14 7.73 -14.77
C CYS A 73 -9.70 8.22 -13.42
N MET A 74 -10.19 9.47 -13.38
CA MET A 74 -10.77 10.08 -12.18
C MET A 74 -12.17 9.55 -11.79
N LYS A 75 -12.86 8.85 -12.71
CA LYS A 75 -14.08 8.08 -12.36
C LYS A 75 -13.74 6.86 -11.51
N SER A 76 -12.48 6.45 -11.47
CA SER A 76 -11.96 5.37 -10.63
C SER A 76 -10.97 5.92 -9.60
N PHE A 77 -10.60 5.12 -8.58
CA PHE A 77 -9.47 5.42 -7.72
C PHE A 77 -8.17 4.97 -8.41
N TYR A 78 -7.86 5.52 -9.58
CA TYR A 78 -6.67 5.15 -10.35
C TYR A 78 -5.39 5.56 -9.61
N MET A 79 -4.35 4.72 -9.50
CA MET A 79 -3.06 5.07 -8.86
C MET A 79 -3.12 5.53 -7.38
N HIS A 80 -4.21 5.30 -6.65
CA HIS A 80 -4.31 5.69 -5.24
C HIS A 80 -3.27 4.97 -4.38
N GLU A 81 -2.89 3.76 -4.77
CA GLU A 81 -1.84 2.93 -4.19
C GLU A 81 -0.46 3.63 -4.15
N ILE A 82 -0.17 4.49 -5.14
CA ILE A 82 1.08 5.26 -5.15
C ILE A 82 1.04 6.39 -4.12
N LEU A 83 -0.11 7.06 -3.98
CA LEU A 83 -0.31 8.02 -2.90
C LEU A 83 -0.22 7.32 -1.53
N SER A 84 -0.84 6.15 -1.38
CA SER A 84 -0.76 5.36 -0.14
C SER A 84 0.67 4.97 0.25
N SER A 85 1.58 4.81 -0.73
CA SER A 85 2.98 4.49 -0.45
C SER A 85 3.70 5.57 0.36
N GLY A 86 3.32 6.85 0.22
CA GLY A 86 3.87 7.95 1.02
C GLY A 86 3.54 7.81 2.50
N SER A 87 2.31 7.38 2.82
CA SER A 87 1.89 7.08 4.20
C SER A 87 2.62 5.87 4.76
N ALA A 88 2.81 4.82 3.96
CA ALA A 88 3.56 3.63 4.36
C ALA A 88 5.03 3.95 4.67
N TRP A 89 5.66 4.82 3.87
CA TRP A 89 6.99 5.32 4.13
C TRP A 89 7.07 6.15 5.42
N ALA A 90 6.14 7.09 5.62
CA ALA A 90 6.08 7.87 6.86
C ALA A 90 5.89 7.00 8.10
N TYR A 91 5.06 5.95 8.02
CA TYR A 91 4.90 4.95 9.07
C TYR A 91 6.24 4.29 9.40
N ALA A 92 6.93 3.73 8.40
CA ALA A 92 8.20 3.05 8.58
C ALA A 92 9.31 3.96 9.15
N MET A 93 9.33 5.24 8.75
CA MET A 93 10.24 6.25 9.30
C MET A 93 9.96 6.52 10.78
N LYS A 94 8.69 6.73 11.15
CA LYS A 94 8.30 6.96 12.55
C LYS A 94 8.53 5.73 13.42
N ARG A 95 8.33 4.54 12.87
CA ARG A 95 8.70 3.28 13.52
C ARG A 95 10.20 3.06 13.68
N GLY A 96 11.03 3.85 13.01
CA GLY A 96 12.48 3.69 13.04
C GLY A 96 12.98 2.51 12.22
N TRP A 97 12.15 1.88 11.37
CA TRP A 97 12.56 0.76 10.52
C TRP A 97 13.63 1.14 9.48
N ILE A 98 13.78 2.42 9.18
CA ILE A 98 14.68 2.95 8.14
C ILE A 98 15.92 3.64 8.77
N LYS A 99 15.93 3.89 10.09
CA LYS A 99 16.95 4.75 10.73
C LYS A 99 18.31 4.10 10.93
N ASN A 100 18.38 2.77 10.92
CA ASN A 100 19.63 2.00 11.03
C ASN A 100 19.60 0.98 9.90
N ASP A 101 20.72 0.76 9.20
CA ASP A 101 20.86 -0.24 8.12
C ASP A 101 20.63 -1.71 8.57
N VAL A 102 19.95 -1.92 9.70
CA VAL A 102 19.44 -3.20 10.15
C VAL A 102 18.52 -3.74 9.06
N LEU A 103 18.98 -4.82 8.46
CA LEU A 103 18.37 -5.40 7.29
C LEU A 103 16.90 -5.82 7.53
N SER A 104 16.55 -6.21 8.76
CA SER A 104 15.16 -6.53 9.12
C SER A 104 14.24 -5.31 8.97
N GLY A 105 14.69 -4.11 9.36
CA GLY A 105 13.93 -2.87 9.18
C GLY A 105 13.68 -2.54 7.70
N ARG A 106 14.70 -2.68 6.86
CA ARG A 106 14.57 -2.53 5.40
C ARG A 106 13.64 -3.59 4.81
N TRP A 107 13.69 -4.84 5.29
CA TRP A 107 12.78 -5.90 4.84
C TRP A 107 11.32 -5.58 5.15
N LYS A 108 11.03 -5.20 6.40
CA LYS A 108 9.67 -4.83 6.84
C LYS A 108 9.14 -3.65 6.04
N THR A 109 9.98 -2.64 5.82
CA THR A 109 9.64 -1.47 5.00
C THR A 109 9.30 -1.88 3.57
N PHE A 110 10.11 -2.77 2.97
CA PHE A 110 9.87 -3.27 1.63
C PHE A 110 8.55 -4.06 1.57
N LEU A 111 8.35 -5.03 2.46
CA LEU A 111 7.14 -5.84 2.51
C LEU A 111 5.88 -4.98 2.65
N LEU A 112 5.92 -3.96 3.50
CA LEU A 112 4.80 -3.03 3.70
C LEU A 112 4.51 -2.23 2.42
N ILE A 113 5.50 -1.49 1.92
CA ILE A 113 5.30 -0.57 0.79
C ILE A 113 4.98 -1.34 -0.48
N PHE A 114 5.70 -2.43 -0.74
CA PHE A 114 5.52 -3.23 -1.94
C PHE A 114 4.16 -3.94 -1.95
N SER A 115 3.66 -4.39 -0.80
CA SER A 115 2.29 -4.94 -0.71
C SER A 115 1.23 -3.90 -0.98
N ILE A 116 1.40 -2.66 -0.49
CA ILE A 116 0.50 -1.56 -0.79
C ILE A 116 0.55 -1.18 -2.27
N LEU A 117 1.73 -1.05 -2.87
CA LEU A 117 1.83 -0.72 -4.30
C LEU A 117 1.16 -1.79 -5.16
N ASN A 118 1.35 -3.07 -4.84
CA ASN A 118 0.86 -4.16 -5.67
C ASN A 118 -0.51 -4.72 -5.26
N HIS A 119 -1.23 -4.13 -4.30
CA HIS A 119 -2.49 -4.72 -3.85
C HIS A 119 -3.56 -4.77 -4.97
N MET A 120 -3.43 -3.94 -6.00
CA MET A 120 -4.29 -3.93 -7.20
C MET A 120 -3.72 -4.74 -8.38
N HIS A 121 -2.56 -5.40 -8.24
CA HIS A 121 -1.82 -5.97 -9.37
C HIS A 121 -2.53 -7.17 -10.03
N SER A 122 -3.49 -7.81 -9.34
CA SER A 122 -4.42 -8.77 -9.95
C SER A 122 -5.43 -8.13 -10.92
N MET A 123 -5.51 -6.78 -10.93
CA MET A 123 -6.45 -5.98 -11.73
C MET A 123 -5.76 -4.95 -12.66
N ARG A 124 -4.45 -4.70 -12.52
CA ARG A 124 -3.66 -3.77 -13.34
C ARG A 124 -2.23 -4.25 -13.50
N ASP A 125 -1.65 -4.09 -14.69
CA ASP A 125 -0.22 -4.36 -14.88
C ASP A 125 0.60 -3.18 -14.34
N TYR A 126 1.40 -3.44 -13.32
CA TYR A 126 2.37 -2.50 -12.74
C TYR A 126 3.68 -2.43 -13.55
N GLY A 127 3.81 -3.27 -14.59
CA GLY A 127 4.87 -3.21 -15.59
C GLY A 127 5.01 -1.81 -16.18
N ASP A 128 3.90 -1.12 -16.46
CA ASP A 128 3.91 0.26 -16.98
C ASP A 128 4.64 1.23 -16.05
N LEU A 129 4.51 1.07 -14.73
CA LEU A 129 5.22 1.92 -13.76
C LEU A 129 6.72 1.57 -13.69
N LEU A 130 7.05 0.29 -13.76
CA LEU A 130 8.43 -0.18 -13.84
C LEU A 130 9.08 0.24 -15.16
N ASP A 131 8.32 0.37 -16.25
CA ASP A 131 8.75 0.89 -17.53
C ASP A 131 8.94 2.42 -17.49
N ILE A 132 8.08 3.16 -16.76
CA ILE A 132 8.30 4.59 -16.44
C ILE A 132 9.62 4.77 -15.67
N CYS A 133 9.94 3.84 -14.77
CA CYS A 133 11.22 3.81 -14.06
C CYS A 133 12.39 3.44 -14.98
N SER A 134 12.21 2.44 -15.86
CA SER A 134 13.28 1.81 -16.65
C SER A 134 13.69 2.62 -17.88
N SER A 135 12.74 3.27 -18.55
CA SER A 135 13.02 4.23 -19.63
C SER A 135 13.78 5.48 -19.18
N ALA A 136 13.97 5.65 -17.87
CA ALA A 136 14.52 6.85 -17.24
C ALA A 136 15.92 6.67 -16.66
N TYR A 137 16.58 5.52 -16.85
CA TYR A 137 17.88 5.20 -16.23
C TYR A 137 19.01 6.11 -16.76
N GLY A 138 19.15 7.26 -16.10
CA GLY A 138 20.24 8.22 -16.27
C GLY A 138 20.40 9.24 -15.13
N GLY A 139 19.63 9.18 -14.04
CA GLY A 139 19.80 10.12 -12.93
C GLY A 139 19.04 9.76 -11.65
N LYS A 140 19.54 10.26 -10.50
CA LYS A 140 18.80 10.31 -9.23
C LYS A 140 17.48 11.06 -9.43
N GLY A 141 16.37 10.57 -8.85
CA GLY A 141 15.05 11.26 -8.89
C GLY A 141 13.92 10.51 -9.61
N CYS A 142 13.87 9.17 -9.49
CA CYS A 142 12.82 8.37 -10.13
C CYS A 142 11.43 8.68 -9.54
N GLY A 143 11.32 8.72 -8.21
CA GLY A 143 10.06 9.06 -7.55
C GLY A 143 9.52 10.46 -7.86
N ASP A 144 10.41 11.43 -8.08
CA ASP A 144 10.07 12.78 -8.53
C ASP A 144 9.41 12.83 -9.91
N LYS A 145 9.98 12.03 -10.83
CA LYS A 145 9.44 11.84 -12.17
C LYS A 145 8.09 11.13 -12.10
N ILE A 146 7.98 10.05 -11.32
CA ILE A 146 6.73 9.31 -11.15
C ILE A 146 5.65 10.21 -10.58
N TYR A 147 5.94 11.01 -9.55
CA TYR A 147 4.96 11.95 -9.02
C TYR A 147 4.49 12.95 -10.08
N ARG A 148 5.39 13.46 -10.92
CA ARG A 148 5.02 14.32 -12.05
C ARG A 148 4.20 13.59 -13.11
N GLU A 149 4.52 12.35 -13.44
CA GLU A 149 3.72 11.53 -14.35
C GLU A 149 2.34 11.22 -13.76
N ILE A 150 2.24 10.93 -12.46
CA ILE A 150 0.94 10.78 -11.78
C ILE A 150 0.13 12.07 -11.88
N LEU A 151 0.73 13.23 -11.63
CA LEU A 151 0.03 14.51 -11.81
C LEU A 151 -0.45 14.68 -13.26
N LYS A 152 0.34 14.29 -14.26
CA LYS A 152 -0.06 14.33 -15.68
C LYS A 152 -1.17 13.34 -16.01
N GLU A 153 -1.06 12.09 -15.57
CA GLU A 153 -2.03 11.00 -15.75
C GLU A 153 -3.36 11.31 -15.05
N LEU A 154 -3.30 11.96 -13.90
CA LEU A 154 -4.48 12.47 -13.20
C LEU A 154 -4.96 13.83 -13.77
N HIS A 155 -4.24 14.36 -14.77
CA HIS A 155 -4.48 15.66 -15.41
C HIS A 155 -4.60 16.83 -14.42
N ILE A 156 -3.78 16.83 -13.38
CA ILE A 156 -3.66 17.89 -12.39
C ILE A 156 -2.56 18.86 -12.84
N ASP A 157 -2.93 20.09 -13.19
CA ASP A 157 -1.95 21.14 -13.52
C ASP A 157 -1.30 21.68 -12.24
N LYS A 158 -0.25 20.99 -11.76
CA LYS A 158 0.61 21.33 -10.59
C LYS A 158 -0.12 21.70 -9.29
N ASN A 159 -1.44 21.55 -9.22
CA ASN A 159 -2.25 21.95 -8.07
C ASN A 159 -2.22 20.86 -7.00
N GLU A 160 -1.13 20.85 -6.23
CA GLU A 160 -0.89 19.88 -5.15
C GLU A 160 -2.00 19.88 -4.07
N LYS A 161 -2.81 20.95 -3.98
CA LYS A 161 -3.98 20.98 -3.08
C LYS A 161 -5.01 19.89 -3.43
N MET A 162 -5.04 19.42 -4.68
CA MET A 162 -5.92 18.33 -5.10
C MET A 162 -5.52 16.97 -4.52
N LEU A 163 -4.25 16.77 -4.16
CA LEU A 163 -3.79 15.53 -3.56
C LEU A 163 -3.96 15.50 -2.03
N ARG A 164 -4.19 16.65 -1.40
CA ARG A 164 -4.40 16.72 0.05
C ARG A 164 -5.58 15.83 0.47
N PRO A 165 -5.42 14.97 1.49
CA PRO A 165 -6.53 14.13 1.94
C PRO A 165 -7.65 14.97 2.56
N VAL A 166 -8.89 14.54 2.34
CA VAL A 166 -10.09 15.09 2.98
C VAL A 166 -10.41 14.27 4.23
N GLY A 167 -10.84 14.94 5.30
CA GLY A 167 -11.24 14.25 6.55
C GLY A 167 -10.07 13.68 7.35
N VAL A 168 -8.88 14.30 7.27
CA VAL A 168 -7.65 13.85 7.94
C VAL A 168 -7.87 13.58 9.43
N GLU A 169 -8.64 14.41 10.11
CA GLU A 169 -8.86 14.38 11.55
C GLU A 169 -9.68 13.14 11.95
N LEU A 170 -10.78 12.86 11.24
CA LEU A 170 -11.57 11.64 11.41
C LEU A 170 -10.76 10.38 11.04
N LEU A 171 -10.00 10.44 9.93
CA LEU A 171 -9.13 9.35 9.51
C LEU A 171 -8.02 9.07 10.54
N SER A 172 -7.48 10.10 11.19
CA SER A 172 -6.44 9.97 12.22
C SER A 172 -7.00 9.26 13.46
N GLN A 173 -8.19 9.64 13.90
CA GLN A 173 -8.86 8.97 15.02
C GLN A 173 -9.14 7.49 14.72
N GLU A 174 -9.55 7.19 13.49
CA GLU A 174 -9.78 5.80 13.08
C GLU A 174 -8.47 5.01 12.96
N LEU A 175 -7.42 5.62 12.39
CA LEU A 175 -6.12 4.98 12.22
C LEU A 175 -5.49 4.61 13.57
N VAL A 176 -5.58 5.48 14.58
CA VAL A 176 -5.11 5.19 15.95
C VAL A 176 -5.70 3.92 16.54
N LYS A 177 -6.95 3.55 16.19
CA LYS A 177 -7.55 2.30 16.68
C LYS A 177 -6.81 1.06 16.19
N HIS A 178 -6.17 1.16 15.02
CA HIS A 178 -5.50 0.05 14.35
C HIS A 178 -3.99 0.05 14.59
N ILE A 179 -3.37 1.22 14.74
CA ILE A 179 -1.91 1.34 14.91
C ILE A 179 -1.47 1.85 16.28
N GLY A 180 -2.41 2.18 17.17
CA GLY A 180 -2.12 2.78 18.47
C GLY A 180 -1.34 1.87 19.41
N GLU A 181 -1.53 0.54 19.32
CA GLU A 181 -0.78 -0.45 20.09
C GLU A 181 0.73 -0.40 19.83
N TRP A 182 1.13 0.17 18.69
CA TRP A 182 2.52 0.37 18.28
C TRP A 182 3.09 1.75 18.65
N GLY A 183 2.39 2.49 19.53
CA GLY A 183 2.85 3.77 20.08
C GLY A 183 2.46 4.99 19.26
N PHE A 184 1.51 4.85 18.32
CA PHE A 184 1.02 5.96 17.50
C PHE A 184 -0.19 6.64 18.12
N ASN A 185 -0.09 7.97 18.28
CA ASN A 185 -1.19 8.83 18.69
C ASN A 185 -1.85 9.53 17.49
N ILE A 186 -2.84 10.39 17.76
CA ILE A 186 -3.57 11.13 16.72
C ILE A 186 -2.65 12.02 15.88
N GLU A 187 -1.69 12.70 16.51
CA GLU A 187 -0.74 13.59 15.82
C GLU A 187 0.15 12.83 14.84
N SER A 188 0.78 11.75 15.31
CA SER A 188 1.59 10.89 14.45
C SER A 188 0.77 10.24 13.31
N SER A 189 -0.49 9.88 13.58
CA SER A 189 -1.42 9.35 12.57
C SER A 189 -1.78 10.40 11.52
N ARG A 190 -1.99 11.65 11.95
CA ARG A 190 -2.22 12.78 11.05
C ARG A 190 -1.05 12.99 10.10
N GLU A 191 0.17 12.97 10.60
CA GLU A 191 1.37 13.09 9.77
C GLU A 191 1.50 11.94 8.76
N ILE A 192 1.20 10.70 9.18
CA ILE A 192 1.17 9.53 8.28
C ILE A 192 0.17 9.74 7.15
N ILE A 193 -1.04 10.21 7.45
CA ILE A 193 -2.07 10.43 6.44
C ILE A 193 -1.66 11.55 5.48
N LEU A 194 -1.15 12.67 6.00
CA LEU A 194 -0.69 13.79 5.18
C LEU A 194 0.47 13.43 4.23
N ALA A 195 1.27 12.42 4.58
CA ALA A 195 2.33 11.93 3.72
C ALA A 195 1.84 11.35 2.40
N SER A 196 0.56 10.96 2.27
CA SER A 196 0.00 10.51 0.99
C SER A 196 -0.12 11.60 -0.07
N ALA A 197 0.06 12.87 0.32
CA ALA A 197 0.11 14.02 -0.57
C ALA A 197 1.50 14.68 -0.61
N ASN A 198 2.48 14.08 0.05
CA ASN A 198 3.83 14.61 0.12
C ASN A 198 4.73 13.95 -0.92
N ARG A 199 5.12 14.73 -1.93
CA ARG A 199 6.01 14.31 -3.03
C ARG A 199 7.31 13.66 -2.55
N ASP A 200 7.95 14.21 -1.51
CA ASP A 200 9.21 13.67 -0.99
C ASP A 200 9.00 12.30 -0.34
N MET A 201 7.92 12.12 0.42
CA MET A 201 7.60 10.83 1.04
C MET A 201 7.26 9.76 0.00
N ILE A 202 6.46 10.12 -1.01
CA ILE A 202 6.13 9.23 -2.13
C ILE A 202 7.40 8.86 -2.91
N SER A 203 8.25 9.86 -3.20
CA SER A 203 9.49 9.62 -3.93
C SER A 203 10.39 8.65 -3.20
N LYS A 204 10.60 8.87 -1.90
CA LYS A 204 11.40 7.99 -1.05
C LYS A 204 10.84 6.57 -0.98
N ALA A 205 9.51 6.42 -0.89
CA ALA A 205 8.85 5.11 -0.91
C ALA A 205 9.17 4.33 -2.19
N ILE A 206 9.02 4.97 -3.35
CA ILE A 206 9.22 4.34 -4.65
C ILE A 206 10.71 4.08 -4.92
N ASP A 207 11.56 5.08 -4.68
CA ASP A 207 13.01 4.94 -4.84
C ASP A 207 13.54 3.80 -3.95
N PHE A 208 13.03 3.69 -2.72
CA PHE A 208 13.37 2.59 -1.83
C PHE A 208 12.99 1.23 -2.41
N VAL A 209 11.75 1.07 -2.91
CA VAL A 209 11.31 -0.18 -3.55
C VAL A 209 12.19 -0.49 -4.76
N ASN A 210 12.37 0.46 -5.68
CA ASN A 210 13.19 0.26 -6.88
C ASN A 210 14.63 -0.14 -6.55
N ASN A 211 15.25 0.54 -5.57
CA ASN A 211 16.59 0.20 -5.10
C ASN A 211 16.62 -1.18 -4.43
N PHE A 212 15.57 -1.56 -3.70
CA PHE A 212 15.44 -2.90 -3.12
C PHE A 212 15.30 -3.97 -4.20
N LEU A 213 14.60 -3.67 -5.30
CA LEU A 213 14.40 -4.56 -6.44
C LEU A 213 15.61 -4.68 -7.37
N SER A 214 16.54 -3.73 -7.29
CA SER A 214 17.81 -3.83 -8.00
C SER A 214 18.58 -5.09 -7.56
N GLY A 215 19.32 -5.69 -8.50
CA GLY A 215 19.95 -7.00 -8.29
C GLY A 215 20.91 -7.07 -7.09
N GLU A 216 21.55 -5.95 -6.76
CA GLU A 216 22.51 -5.85 -5.65
C GLU A 216 21.81 -5.98 -4.28
N SER A 217 20.72 -5.24 -4.03
CA SER A 217 19.96 -5.31 -2.77
C SER A 217 19.33 -6.68 -2.54
N ILE A 218 18.79 -7.31 -3.59
CA ILE A 218 18.21 -8.66 -3.49
C ILE A 218 19.28 -9.68 -3.09
N SER A 219 20.51 -9.56 -3.61
CA SER A 219 21.59 -10.48 -3.29
C SER A 219 22.02 -10.38 -1.81
N ILE A 220 22.09 -9.15 -1.29
CA ILE A 220 22.38 -8.87 0.12
C ILE A 220 21.29 -9.47 1.02
N HIS A 221 20.02 -9.30 0.62
CA HIS A 221 18.89 -9.80 1.38
C HIS A 221 18.81 -11.33 1.41
N SER A 222 19.03 -11.97 0.26
CA SER A 222 19.15 -13.42 0.16
C SER A 222 20.23 -13.96 1.10
N ARG A 223 21.37 -13.28 1.19
CA ARG A 223 22.51 -13.72 2.00
C ARG A 223 22.25 -13.56 3.49
N ALA A 224 21.50 -12.56 3.89
CA ALA A 224 21.16 -12.39 5.29
C ALA A 224 20.01 -13.30 5.74
N LEU A 225 19.06 -13.62 4.86
CA LEU A 225 18.11 -14.71 5.13
C LEU A 225 18.85 -16.05 5.23
N GLU A 226 19.90 -16.27 4.44
CA GLU A 226 20.77 -17.44 4.62
C GLU A 226 21.44 -17.45 6.00
N ILE A 227 21.95 -16.31 6.46
CA ILE A 227 22.58 -16.18 7.79
C ILE A 227 21.57 -16.35 8.93
N ASN A 228 20.41 -15.70 8.85
CA ASN A 228 19.44 -15.64 9.94
C ASN A 228 18.48 -16.84 9.97
N CYS A 229 18.28 -17.51 8.83
CA CYS A 229 17.32 -18.61 8.68
C CYS A 229 17.99 -19.94 8.34
N GLY A 230 19.31 -19.96 8.07
CA GLY A 230 20.04 -21.15 7.62
C GLY A 230 19.73 -21.60 6.20
N GLU A 231 19.02 -20.80 5.40
CA GLU A 231 18.57 -21.19 4.06
C GLU A 231 18.88 -20.13 2.99
N ARG A 232 19.70 -20.51 2.00
CA ARG A 232 19.95 -19.66 0.83
C ARG A 232 18.73 -19.63 -0.08
N ARG A 233 18.11 -18.45 -0.22
CA ARG A 233 16.91 -18.26 -1.04
C ARG A 233 17.25 -17.68 -2.41
N THR A 234 16.77 -18.30 -3.49
CA THR A 234 16.90 -17.70 -4.83
C THR A 234 16.01 -16.45 -4.95
N LYS A 235 16.34 -15.55 -5.89
CA LYS A 235 15.48 -14.38 -6.24
C LYS A 235 14.01 -14.81 -6.44
N ARG A 236 13.78 -15.91 -7.17
CA ARG A 236 12.44 -16.47 -7.40
C ARG A 236 11.76 -16.93 -6.10
N SER A 237 12.51 -17.49 -5.15
CA SER A 237 11.97 -17.89 -3.86
C SER A 237 11.59 -16.68 -2.99
N LEU A 238 12.37 -15.60 -3.01
CA LEU A 238 12.08 -14.38 -2.26
C LEU A 238 10.77 -13.72 -2.73
N TRP A 239 10.54 -13.71 -4.05
CA TRP A 239 9.28 -13.21 -4.61
C TRP A 239 8.05 -14.00 -4.16
N LYS A 240 8.18 -15.34 -4.07
CA LYS A 240 7.11 -16.19 -3.52
C LYS A 240 6.86 -15.96 -2.03
N LEU A 241 7.84 -15.42 -1.30
CA LEU A 241 7.67 -15.14 0.13
C LEU A 241 6.90 -13.83 0.36
N TYR A 242 7.11 -12.84 -0.50
CA TYR A 242 6.33 -11.60 -0.45
C TYR A 242 4.82 -11.84 -0.61
N THR A 243 4.41 -12.83 -1.41
CA THR A 243 2.98 -13.14 -1.59
C THR A 243 2.31 -13.58 -0.28
N LEU A 244 3.08 -13.99 0.73
CA LEU A 244 2.58 -14.28 2.07
C LEU A 244 2.12 -13.02 2.82
N ILE A 245 2.61 -11.83 2.44
CA ILE A 245 2.12 -10.55 2.95
C ILE A 245 1.02 -9.99 2.04
N GLN A 246 1.19 -10.12 0.72
CA GLN A 246 0.24 -9.58 -0.24
C GLN A 246 -1.12 -10.29 -0.22
N ALA A 247 -1.14 -11.63 -0.13
CA ALA A 247 -2.37 -12.40 -0.26
C ALA A 247 -3.41 -12.05 0.81
N PRO A 248 -3.08 -11.93 2.12
CA PRO A 248 -4.03 -11.48 3.13
C PRO A 248 -4.67 -10.12 2.81
N LEU A 249 -3.86 -9.16 2.35
CA LEU A 249 -4.35 -7.83 1.98
C LEU A 249 -5.34 -7.89 0.82
N VAL A 250 -4.98 -8.60 -0.26
CA VAL A 250 -5.81 -8.73 -1.45
C VAL A 250 -7.12 -9.47 -1.15
N VAL A 251 -7.04 -10.58 -0.40
CA VAL A 251 -8.24 -11.34 -0.02
C VAL A 251 -9.15 -10.51 0.87
N ALA A 252 -8.61 -9.82 1.87
CA ALA A 252 -9.40 -8.95 2.74
C ALA A 252 -10.05 -7.79 1.99
N ASP A 253 -9.34 -7.14 1.05
CA ASP A 253 -9.90 -6.06 0.24
C ASP A 253 -11.02 -6.56 -0.69
N ILE A 254 -10.83 -7.71 -1.33
CA ILE A 254 -11.87 -8.36 -2.16
C ILE A 254 -13.11 -8.67 -1.32
N CYS A 255 -12.94 -9.24 -0.13
CA CYS A 255 -14.06 -9.61 0.73
C CYS A 255 -14.79 -8.40 1.30
N ASP A 256 -14.07 -7.36 1.77
CA ASP A 256 -14.68 -6.10 2.23
C ASP A 256 -15.49 -5.44 1.10
N SER A 257 -14.89 -5.41 -0.10
CA SER A 257 -15.52 -4.92 -1.32
C SER A 257 -16.80 -5.67 -1.68
N PHE A 258 -16.79 -6.99 -1.51
CA PHE A 258 -17.92 -7.86 -1.84
C PHE A 258 -19.05 -7.75 -0.81
N GLU A 259 -18.74 -7.73 0.49
CA GLU A 259 -19.73 -7.53 1.56
C GLU A 259 -20.52 -6.23 1.35
N LYS A 260 -19.82 -5.15 0.99
CA LYS A 260 -20.42 -3.82 0.72
C LYS A 260 -21.20 -3.74 -0.59
N ARG A 261 -20.89 -4.59 -1.58
CA ARG A 261 -21.48 -4.58 -2.93
C ARG A 261 -22.32 -5.82 -3.23
N SER A 262 -22.70 -6.58 -2.22
CA SER A 262 -23.44 -7.85 -2.35
C SER A 262 -24.74 -7.76 -3.15
N LYS A 263 -25.32 -6.56 -3.29
CA LYS A 263 -26.53 -6.28 -4.07
C LYS A 263 -26.29 -5.93 -5.55
N ASP A 264 -25.05 -5.68 -5.96
CA ASP A 264 -24.73 -5.36 -7.35
C ASP A 264 -24.86 -6.60 -8.25
N ARG A 265 -25.24 -6.40 -9.51
CA ARG A 265 -25.33 -7.47 -10.52
C ARG A 265 -23.94 -8.01 -10.86
N GLU A 266 -23.46 -8.97 -10.09
CA GLU A 266 -22.25 -9.73 -10.41
C GLU A 266 -22.58 -11.02 -11.18
N ASN A 267 -21.64 -11.45 -12.02
CA ASN A 267 -21.68 -12.75 -12.69
C ASN A 267 -21.78 -13.89 -11.65
N LYS A 268 -22.69 -14.86 -11.87
CA LYS A 268 -22.92 -16.01 -10.99
C LYS A 268 -21.65 -16.76 -10.60
N HIS A 269 -20.71 -16.95 -11.53
CA HIS A 269 -19.46 -17.66 -11.28
C HIS A 269 -18.50 -16.86 -10.40
N ARG A 270 -18.39 -15.54 -10.66
CA ARG A 270 -17.58 -14.64 -9.83
C ARG A 270 -18.13 -14.58 -8.40
N ARG A 271 -19.45 -14.49 -8.26
CA ARG A 271 -20.11 -14.52 -6.95
C ARG A 271 -19.86 -15.82 -6.19
N ALA A 272 -19.95 -16.97 -6.86
CA ALA A 272 -19.65 -18.26 -6.26
C ALA A 272 -18.19 -18.33 -5.75
N PHE A 273 -17.23 -17.96 -6.60
CA PHE A 273 -15.81 -17.91 -6.22
C PHE A 273 -15.53 -16.98 -5.04
N ILE A 274 -16.08 -15.75 -5.06
CA ILE A 274 -15.88 -14.80 -3.97
C ILE A 274 -16.58 -15.28 -2.69
N ASN A 275 -17.75 -15.90 -2.79
CA ASN A 275 -18.41 -16.51 -1.63
C ASN A 275 -17.53 -17.61 -1.02
N ASP A 276 -16.95 -18.48 -1.84
CA ASP A 276 -16.03 -19.51 -1.36
C ASP A 276 -14.81 -18.86 -0.69
N LEU A 277 -14.20 -17.88 -1.33
CA LEU A 277 -13.04 -17.16 -0.79
C LEU A 277 -13.34 -16.47 0.57
N CYS A 278 -14.49 -15.83 0.68
CA CYS A 278 -14.83 -14.97 1.82
C CYS A 278 -15.54 -15.70 2.96
N TYR A 279 -16.25 -16.79 2.69
CA TYR A 279 -17.04 -17.50 3.70
C TYR A 279 -16.63 -18.96 3.90
N SER A 280 -15.82 -19.56 3.03
CA SER A 280 -15.36 -20.95 3.20
C SER A 280 -14.01 -21.00 3.89
N TRP A 281 -13.92 -20.55 5.14
CA TRP A 281 -12.82 -20.80 6.08
C TRP A 281 -13.33 -20.66 7.52
#